data_AF-A0A382PBD9-F1
#
_entry.id   AF-A0A382PBD9-F1
#
_cell.length_a   1.000
_cell.length_b   1.000
_cell.length_c   1.000
_cell.angle_alpha   90.00
_cell.angle_beta   90.00
_cell.angle_gamma   90.00
#
_symmetry.space_group_name_H-M   'P 1'
#
loop_
_entity.id
_entity.type
_entity.pdbx_description
1 polymer ?
#
loop_
_entity_poly.entity_id
_entity_poly.type
_entity_poly.pdbx_seq_one_letter_code
_entity_poly.pdbx_strand_id
1 'polypeptide(L)' 'MSIIEKMTKIVNDGDVAAGEKMIHDDYQFLMHSSGNTLGKQDILKWLGMKDVKKEKVRVLFENDEV' A
#
# COMPACT_ATOMS: atom_id res chain seq x y z
N MET A 1 -13.83 -3.26 8.01
CA MET A 1 -12.93 -3.55 6.90
C MET A 1 -11.66 -4.16 7.46
N SER A 2 -11.28 -5.26 6.85
CA SER A 2 -10.01 -5.96 7.04
C SER A 2 -8.82 -5.00 6.84
N ILE A 3 -7.64 -5.34 7.35
CA ILE A 3 -6.42 -4.56 7.11
C ILE A 3 -6.10 -4.48 5.61
N ILE A 4 -6.24 -5.60 4.91
CA ILE A 4 -6.02 -5.71 3.47
C ILE A 4 -7.06 -4.90 2.69
N GLU A 5 -8.33 -4.92 3.12
CA GLU A 5 -9.39 -4.10 2.52
C GLU A 5 -9.13 -2.61 2.71
N LYS A 6 -8.76 -2.19 3.93
CA LYS A 6 -8.38 -0.80 4.23
C LYS A 6 -7.22 -0.35 3.35
N MET A 7 -6.17 -1.15 3.25
CA MET A 7 -5.01 -0.84 2.40
C MET A 7 -5.41 -0.72 0.93
N THR A 8 -6.28 -1.60 0.44
CA THR A 8 -6.78 -1.52 -0.94
C THR A 8 -7.56 -0.23 -1.19
N LYS A 9 -8.41 0.17 -0.25
CA LYS A 9 -9.14 1.45 -0.33
C LYS A 9 -8.18 2.64 -0.34
N ILE A 10 -7.20 2.65 0.57
CA ILE A 10 -6.15 3.69 0.63
C ILE A 10 -5.46 3.84 -0.73
N VAL A 11 -5.04 2.72 -1.32
CA VAL A 11 -4.38 2.70 -2.64
C VAL A 11 -5.27 3.27 -3.74
N ASN A 12 -6.50 2.79 -3.84
CA ASN A 12 -7.42 3.21 -4.90
C ASN A 12 -7.87 4.68 -4.77
N ASP A 13 -8.01 5.19 -3.54
CA ASP A 13 -8.40 6.57 -3.28
C ASP A 13 -7.20 7.54 -3.39
N GLY A 14 -5.97 7.01 -3.32
CA GLY A 14 -4.73 7.79 -3.22
C GLY A 14 -4.63 8.57 -1.91
N ASP A 15 -5.10 8.00 -0.81
CA ASP A 15 -5.17 8.66 0.50
C ASP A 15 -3.82 8.59 1.22
N VAL A 16 -2.97 9.57 0.94
CA VAL A 16 -1.62 9.68 1.53
C VAL A 16 -1.66 9.75 3.06
N ALA A 17 -2.65 10.45 3.64
CA ALA A 17 -2.73 10.63 5.09
C ALA A 17 -3.10 9.33 5.81
N ALA A 18 -3.99 8.53 5.23
CA ALA A 18 -4.30 7.20 5.72
C ALA A 18 -3.13 6.23 5.49
N GLY A 19 -2.45 6.32 4.35
CA GLY A 19 -1.24 5.55 4.05
C GLY A 19 -0.13 5.78 5.07
N GLU A 20 0.14 7.03 5.46
CA GLU A 20 1.18 7.40 6.43
C GLU A 20 1.00 6.71 7.79
N LYS A 21 -0.26 6.54 8.22
CA LYS A 21 -0.59 5.86 9.49
C LYS A 21 -0.55 4.34 9.38
N MET A 22 -0.73 3.80 8.17
CA MET A 22 -0.92 2.38 7.93
C MET A 22 0.39 1.67 7.55
N ILE A 23 1.28 2.35 6.84
CA ILE A 23 2.55 1.80 6.37
C ILE A 23 3.60 2.02 7.47
N HIS A 24 4.25 0.94 7.89
CA HIS A 24 5.34 0.99 8.87
C HIS A 24 6.54 1.77 8.33
N ASP A 25 7.28 2.45 9.21
CA ASP A 25 8.42 3.30 8.82
C ASP A 25 9.54 2.51 8.14
N ASP A 26 9.77 1.28 8.57
CA ASP A 26 10.76 0.35 7.99
C ASP A 26 10.28 -0.36 6.72
N TYR A 27 9.13 0.02 6.15
CA TYR A 27 8.64 -0.58 4.91
C TYR A 27 9.64 -0.36 3.77
N GLN A 28 9.96 -1.45 3.05
CA GLN A 28 10.81 -1.46 1.87
C GLN A 28 10.10 -2.19 0.74
N PHE A 29 10.05 -1.57 -0.43
CA PHE A 29 9.51 -2.16 -1.65
C PHE A 29 10.61 -2.31 -2.70
N LEU A 30 10.91 -3.54 -3.09
CA LEU A 30 11.87 -3.83 -4.15
C LEU A 30 11.17 -3.79 -5.52
N MET A 31 11.58 -2.85 -6.36
CA MET A 31 11.18 -2.82 -7.77
C MET A 31 11.95 -3.90 -8.54
N HIS A 32 11.36 -5.07 -8.71
CA HIS A 32 12.00 -6.19 -9.41
C HIS A 32 12.47 -5.88 -10.84
N SER A 33 11.85 -4.91 -11.52
CA SER A 33 12.24 -4.51 -12.88
C SER A 33 13.55 -3.73 -12.92
N SER A 34 13.87 -2.95 -11.89
CA SER A 34 15.04 -2.05 -11.86
C SER A 34 16.07 -2.39 -10.77
N GLY A 35 15.70 -3.22 -9.79
CA GLY A 35 16.51 -3.52 -8.62
C GLY A 35 16.52 -2.41 -7.56
N ASN A 36 15.76 -1.33 -7.74
CA ASN A 36 15.70 -0.22 -6.78
C ASN A 36 14.79 -0.56 -5.60
N THR A 37 15.17 -0.12 -4.40
CA THR A 37 14.34 -0.22 -3.20
C THR A 37 13.71 1.13 -2.87
N LEU A 38 12.41 1.14 -2.61
CA LEU A 38 11.63 2.32 -2.21
C LEU A 38 11.25 2.22 -0.73
N GLY A 39 11.45 3.30 0.02
CA GLY A 39 11.01 3.39 1.40
C GLY A 39 9.56 3.89 1.55
N LYS A 40 9.05 3.95 2.79
CA LYS A 40 7.71 4.47 3.10
C LYS A 40 7.39 5.80 2.40
N GLN A 41 8.27 6.78 2.50
CA GLN A 41 8.03 8.12 1.93
C GLN A 41 7.95 8.11 0.40
N ASP A 42 8.71 7.26 -0.28
CA ASP A 42 8.63 7.10 -1.73
C ASP A 42 7.31 6.46 -2.14
N ILE A 43 6.87 5.47 -1.38
CA ILE A 43 5.59 4.76 -1.59
C ILE A 43 4.40 5.70 -1.36
N LEU A 44 4.46 6.57 -0.36
CA LEU A 44 3.42 7.56 -0.10
C LEU A 44 3.34 8.63 -1.20
N LYS A 45 4.50 9.06 -1.73
CA LYS A 45 4.53 9.93 -2.91
C LYS A 45 3.91 9.22 -4.12
N TRP A 46 4.27 7.96 -4.34
CA TRP A 46 3.75 7.17 -5.45
C TRP A 46 2.24 6.96 -5.34
N LEU A 47 1.75 6.63 -4.14
CA LEU A 47 0.33 6.55 -3.80
C LEU A 47 -0.44 7.84 -4.17
N GLY A 48 0.13 9.01 -3.86
CA GLY A 48 -0.46 10.31 -4.19
C GLY A 48 -0.56 10.60 -5.69
N MET A 49 0.24 9.92 -6.53
CA MET A 49 0.16 10.06 -8.00
C MET A 49 -1.07 9.36 -8.59
N LYS A 50 -1.72 8.46 -7.83
CA LYS A 50 -2.90 7.69 -8.25
C LYS A 50 -2.69 6.92 -9.57
N ASP A 51 -1.46 6.56 -9.89
CA ASP A 51 -1.13 5.75 -11.06
C ASP A 51 -1.38 4.25 -10.83
N VAL A 52 -1.36 3.81 -9.56
CA VAL A 52 -1.68 2.45 -9.15
C VAL A 52 -3.18 2.31 -8.89
N LYS A 53 -3.82 1.40 -9.61
CA LYS A 53 -5.19 0.96 -9.33
C LYS A 53 -5.21 -0.55 -9.11
N LYS A 54 -5.79 -0.96 -7.99
CA LYS A 54 -6.01 -2.37 -7.68
C LYS A 54 -7.41 -2.75 -8.14
N GLU A 55 -7.46 -3.55 -9.21
CA GLU A 55 -8.71 -4.13 -9.72
C GLU A 55 -8.83 -5.60 -9.31
N LYS A 56 -10.08 -6.12 -9.30
CA LYS A 56 -10.39 -7.53 -8.99
C LYS A 56 -9.79 -8.03 -7.67
N VAL A 57 -9.75 -7.15 -6.65
CA VAL A 57 -9.19 -7.47 -5.34
C VAL A 57 -10.08 -8.48 -4.62
N ARG A 58 -9.47 -9.58 -4.20
CA ARG A 58 -10.12 -10.63 -3.41
C ARG A 58 -9.23 -11.00 -2.23
N VAL A 59 -9.78 -10.90 -1.02
CA VAL A 59 -9.14 -11.42 0.19
C VAL A 59 -9.53 -12.90 0.31
N LEU A 60 -8.54 -13.79 0.26
CA LEU A 60 -8.77 -15.24 0.42
C LEU A 60 -8.71 -15.66 1.88
N PHE A 61 -7.90 -14.97 2.68
CA PHE A 61 -7.69 -15.20 4.10
C PHE A 61 -7.01 -13.97 4.72
N GLU A 62 -7.41 -13.61 5.94
CA GLU A 62 -6.73 -12.62 6.79
C GLU A 62 -6.80 -13.19 8.22
N ASN A 63 -5.69 -13.11 8.98
CA ASN A 63 -5.69 -13.54 10.37
C ASN A 63 -6.59 -12.62 11.20
N ASP A 64 -7.32 -13.20 12.16
CA ASP A 64 -8.11 -12.41 13.13
C ASP A 64 -7.24 -11.70 14.18
N GLU A 65 -5.98 -12.14 14.33
CA GLU A 65 -4.98 -11.56 15.24
C GLU A 65 -3.76 -11.07 14.45
N VAL A 66 -3.33 -9.83 14.71
CA VAL A 66 -2.27 -9.10 13.99
C VAL A 66 -1.25 -8.57 14.98
#